data_AF-A0A346RTS6-F1
#
_entry.id   AF-A0A346RTS6-F1
#
_cell.length_a   1.000
_cell.length_b   1.000
_cell.length_c   1.000
_cell.angle_alpha   90.00
_cell.angle_beta   90.00
_cell.angle_gamma   90.00
#
_symmetry.space_group_name_H-M   'P 1'
#
loop_
_entity.id
_entity.type
_entity.pdbx_description
1 polymer ?
#
loop_
_entity_poly.entity_id
_entity_poly.type
_entity_poly.pdbx_seq_one_letter_code
_entity_poly.pdbx_strand_id
1 'polypeptide(L)'
;STSTKIAVFDNEELLFEKTLRHTSEEISKYQKISDQFEFRKKVIEDALKEGGISISELDAVVGRGGLLKPITGGTYSVDDEMIEDLKVGVLGEHASNLGGLIAKEIGDSVGIPSYIVDP
;
A
#
# COMPACT_ATOMS: atom_id res chain seq x y z
N SER A 1 9.93 3.12 8.68
CA SER A 1 9.26 1.86 9.07
C SER A 1 10.06 0.67 8.56
N THR A 2 10.25 -0.36 9.39
CA THR A 2 11.02 -1.59 9.07
C THR A 2 10.12 -2.80 8.74
N SER A 3 8.81 -2.60 8.61
CA SER A 3 7.90 -3.68 8.23
C SER A 3 6.75 -3.19 7.35
N THR A 4 6.10 -4.13 6.67
CA THR A 4 4.83 -3.99 5.96
C THR A 4 3.91 -5.11 6.45
N LYS A 5 2.70 -4.79 6.89
CA LYS A 5 1.68 -5.78 7.20
C LYS A 5 0.68 -5.83 6.06
N ILE A 6 0.30 -7.03 5.64
CA ILE A 6 -0.73 -7.28 4.64
C ILE A 6 -1.72 -8.30 5.18
N ALA A 7 -2.96 -8.19 4.73
CA ALA A 7 -4.01 -9.15 5.00
C ALA A 7 -4.97 -9.24 3.81
N VAL A 8 -5.59 -10.42 3.63
CA VAL A 8 -6.64 -10.67 2.65
C VAL A 8 -7.84 -11.22 3.40
N PHE A 9 -9.00 -10.64 3.11
CA PHE A 9 -10.27 -11.00 3.73
C PHE A 9 -11.24 -11.46 2.67
N ASP A 10 -12.06 -12.45 3.01
CA ASP A 10 -13.31 -12.75 2.33
C ASP A 10 -14.44 -12.33 3.28
N ASN A 11 -15.11 -11.23 2.95
CA ASN A 11 -16.05 -10.55 3.83
C ASN A 11 -15.42 -10.23 5.20
N GLU A 12 -15.84 -10.92 6.25
CA GLU A 12 -15.32 -10.76 7.62
C GLU A 12 -14.28 -11.83 7.99
N GLU A 13 -14.04 -12.81 7.13
CA GLU A 13 -13.12 -13.91 7.36
C GLU A 13 -11.70 -13.54 6.92
N LEU A 14 -10.74 -13.66 7.84
CA LEU A 14 -9.32 -13.47 7.54
C LEU A 14 -8.75 -14.72 6.86
N LEU A 15 -8.48 -14.63 5.55
CA LEU A 15 -7.92 -15.74 4.78
C LEU A 15 -6.39 -15.80 4.85
N PHE A 16 -5.74 -14.62 4.91
CA PHE A 16 -4.29 -14.52 4.91
C PHE A 16 -3.85 -13.28 5.69
N GLU A 17 -2.86 -13.40 6.55
CA GLU A 17 -2.16 -12.26 7.18
C GLU A 17 -0.66 -12.54 7.17
N LYS A 18 0.14 -11.53 6.81
CA LYS A 18 1.60 -11.63 6.89
C LYS A 18 2.22 -10.29 7.28
N THR A 19 3.20 -10.36 8.19
CA THR A 19 4.08 -9.22 8.49
C THR A 19 5.42 -9.43 7.79
N LEU A 20 5.65 -8.65 6.74
CA LEU A 20 6.86 -8.62 5.93
C LEU A 20 7.86 -7.70 6.64
N ARG A 21 8.98 -8.26 7.09
CA ARG A 21 10.05 -7.51 7.75
C ARG A 21 11.11 -7.14 6.72
N HIS A 22 11.59 -5.91 6.80
CA HIS A 22 12.62 -5.36 5.93
C HIS A 22 13.85 -5.06 6.78
N THR A 23 15.00 -5.53 6.33
CA THR A 23 16.26 -5.26 7.01
C THR A 23 16.66 -3.80 6.81
N SER A 24 17.45 -3.25 7.75
CA SER A 24 17.99 -1.90 7.62
C SER A 24 18.87 -1.77 6.37
N GLU A 25 19.55 -2.85 5.97
CA GLU A 25 20.40 -2.91 4.77
C GLU A 25 19.59 -2.85 3.46
N GLU A 26 18.39 -3.42 3.42
CA GLU A 26 17.50 -3.29 2.25
C GLU A 26 16.94 -1.88 2.15
N ILE A 27 16.50 -1.31 3.28
CA ILE A 27 15.88 0.02 3.31
C ILE A 27 16.91 1.13 3.07
N SER A 28 18.14 0.99 3.57
CA SER A 28 19.17 2.04 3.45
C SER A 28 19.66 2.28 2.02
N LYS A 29 19.27 1.43 1.06
CA LYS A 29 19.54 1.59 -0.38
C LYS A 29 18.73 2.72 -1.01
N TYR A 30 17.66 3.16 -0.35
CA TYR A 30 16.71 4.15 -0.87
C TYR A 30 16.94 5.51 -0.21
N GLN A 31 17.00 6.58 -1.00
CA GLN A 31 17.19 7.94 -0.48
C GLN A 31 15.90 8.50 0.10
N LYS A 32 14.78 8.27 -0.60
CA LYS A 32 13.45 8.70 -0.19
C LYS A 32 12.56 7.53 0.15
N ILE A 33 11.48 7.80 0.88
CA ILE A 33 10.44 6.79 1.12
C ILE A 33 9.79 6.35 -0.19
N SER A 34 9.50 7.28 -1.10
CA SER A 34 8.89 6.98 -2.41
C SER A 34 9.72 5.99 -3.24
N ASP A 35 11.04 6.00 -3.10
CA ASP A 35 11.93 5.12 -3.85
C ASP A 35 11.77 3.64 -3.43
N GLN A 36 11.23 3.39 -2.23
CA GLN A 36 10.94 2.04 -1.75
C GLN A 36 9.68 1.44 -2.39
N PHE A 37 8.92 2.20 -3.18
CA PHE A 37 7.63 1.79 -3.74
C PHE A 37 7.70 0.44 -4.47
N GLU A 38 8.54 0.32 -5.49
CA GLU A 38 8.65 -0.90 -6.30
C GLU A 38 9.09 -2.11 -5.47
N PHE A 39 10.02 -1.90 -4.55
CA PHE A 39 10.48 -2.94 -3.63
C PHE A 39 9.35 -3.43 -2.72
N ARG A 40 8.62 -2.51 -2.09
CA ARG A 40 7.53 -2.84 -1.18
C ARG A 40 6.39 -3.53 -1.92
N LYS A 41 6.04 -3.06 -3.12
CA LYS A 41 5.04 -3.68 -4.00
C LYS A 41 5.42 -5.13 -4.31
N LYS A 42 6.64 -5.35 -4.79
CA LYS A 42 7.13 -6.69 -5.15
C LYS A 42 7.08 -7.66 -3.97
N VAL A 43 7.53 -7.24 -2.79
CA VAL A 43 7.48 -8.10 -1.59
C VAL A 43 6.04 -8.46 -1.20
N ILE A 44 5.07 -7.56 -1.44
CA ILE A 44 3.64 -7.85 -1.22
C ILE A 44 3.12 -8.85 -2.25
N GLU A 45 3.39 -8.64 -3.53
CA GLU A 45 2.95 -9.55 -4.61
C GLU A 45 3.52 -10.95 -4.44
N ASP A 46 4.82 -11.06 -4.12
CA ASP A 46 5.48 -12.34 -3.84
C ASP A 46 4.83 -13.03 -2.63
N ALA A 47 4.51 -12.28 -1.57
CA ALA A 47 3.86 -12.82 -0.38
C ALA A 47 2.41 -13.30 -0.64
N LEU A 48 1.64 -12.57 -1.44
CA LEU A 48 0.29 -12.98 -1.85
C LEU A 48 0.36 -14.26 -2.69
N LYS A 49 1.28 -14.30 -3.65
CA LYS A 49 1.52 -15.48 -4.50
C LYS A 49 1.95 -16.70 -3.69
N GLU A 50 2.83 -16.54 -2.71
CA GLU A 50 3.21 -17.60 -1.76
C GLU A 50 2.00 -18.10 -0.94
N GLY A 51 1.07 -17.20 -0.61
CA GLY A 51 -0.20 -17.52 0.05
C GLY A 51 -1.25 -18.14 -0.87
N GLY A 52 -0.95 -18.32 -2.16
CA GLY A 52 -1.90 -18.82 -3.16
C GLY A 52 -3.00 -17.82 -3.55
N ILE A 53 -2.83 -16.54 -3.22
CA ILE A 53 -3.80 -15.49 -3.56
C ILE A 53 -3.40 -14.83 -4.88
N SER A 54 -4.29 -14.87 -5.88
CA SER A 54 -4.13 -14.08 -7.09
C SER A 54 -4.68 -12.68 -6.89
N ILE A 55 -3.91 -11.65 -7.24
CA ILE A 55 -4.39 -10.26 -7.21
C ILE A 55 -5.60 -10.02 -8.12
N SER A 56 -5.77 -10.85 -9.15
CA SER A 56 -6.91 -10.78 -10.07
C SER A 56 -8.23 -11.29 -9.47
N GLU A 57 -8.17 -11.95 -8.32
CA GLU A 57 -9.35 -12.47 -7.59
C GLU A 57 -9.83 -11.53 -6.49
N LEU A 58 -9.13 -10.41 -6.28
CA LEU A 58 -9.49 -9.41 -5.29
C LEU A 58 -10.61 -8.51 -5.81
N ASP A 59 -11.55 -8.12 -4.96
CA ASP A 59 -12.58 -7.13 -5.29
C ASP A 59 -12.11 -5.68 -5.10
N ALA A 60 -11.14 -5.47 -4.20
CA ALA A 60 -10.58 -4.16 -3.90
C ALA A 60 -9.21 -4.27 -3.22
N VAL A 61 -8.42 -3.20 -3.31
CA VAL A 61 -7.16 -3.05 -2.56
C VAL A 61 -7.23 -1.85 -1.64
N VAL A 62 -6.88 -2.04 -0.37
CA VAL A 62 -6.95 -0.97 0.64
C VAL A 62 -5.58 -0.69 1.23
N GLY A 63 -5.16 0.56 1.14
CA GLY A 63 -3.95 1.10 1.77
C GLY A 63 -4.27 1.85 3.07
N ARG A 64 -3.31 1.90 3.98
CA ARG A 64 -3.37 2.85 5.10
C ARG A 64 -3.15 4.27 4.57
N GLY A 65 -3.88 5.24 5.12
CA GLY A 65 -3.66 6.67 4.86
C GLY A 65 -2.21 7.13 5.07
N GLY A 66 -1.74 7.96 4.13
CA GLY A 66 -0.45 8.64 4.18
C GLY A 66 -0.56 10.05 4.78
N LEU A 67 0.53 10.81 4.72
CA LEU A 67 0.54 12.21 5.13
C LEU A 67 -0.09 13.10 4.03
N LEU A 68 -1.42 13.12 4.00
CA LEU A 68 -2.22 13.93 3.07
C LEU A 68 -2.62 15.27 3.69
N LYS A 69 -3.07 16.21 2.85
CA LYS A 69 -3.72 17.44 3.30
C LYS A 69 -4.89 17.10 4.25
N PRO A 70 -5.20 17.94 5.25
CA PRO A 70 -6.27 17.65 6.21
C PRO A 70 -7.60 17.36 5.51
N ILE A 71 -8.13 16.17 5.75
CA ILE A 71 -9.44 15.71 5.28
C ILE A 71 -10.22 15.09 6.45
N THR A 72 -11.51 14.86 6.25
CA THR A 72 -12.32 14.19 7.27
C THR A 72 -11.91 12.72 7.38
N GLY A 73 -12.10 12.09 8.54
CA GLY A 73 -11.91 10.64 8.65
C GLY A 73 -12.90 9.88 7.76
N GLY A 74 -12.44 8.82 7.12
CA GLY A 74 -13.27 8.00 6.23
C GLY A 74 -12.47 7.13 5.26
N THR A 75 -13.21 6.52 4.33
CA THR A 75 -12.65 5.73 3.23
C THR A 75 -12.76 6.52 1.94
N TYR A 76 -11.64 6.65 1.24
CA TYR A 76 -11.53 7.43 0.01
C TYR A 76 -11.00 6.57 -1.12
N SER A 77 -11.59 6.69 -2.31
CA SER A 77 -10.99 6.14 -3.52
C SER A 77 -9.66 6.85 -3.80
N VAL A 78 -8.66 6.09 -4.24
CA VAL A 78 -7.36 6.66 -4.57
C VAL A 78 -7.40 7.24 -5.98
N ASP A 79 -7.27 8.57 -6.08
CA ASP A 79 -7.20 9.31 -7.34
C ASP A 79 -5.79 9.82 -7.63
N ASP A 80 -5.59 10.37 -8.83
CA ASP A 80 -4.28 10.82 -9.30
C ASP A 80 -3.73 12.01 -8.48
N GLU A 81 -4.61 12.87 -7.95
CA GLU A 81 -4.20 14.01 -7.10
C GLU A 81 -3.64 13.51 -5.76
N MET A 82 -4.32 12.54 -5.14
CA MET A 82 -3.85 11.90 -3.92
C MET A 82 -2.51 11.19 -4.14
N ILE A 83 -2.34 10.51 -5.28
CA ILE A 83 -1.08 9.84 -5.63
C ILE A 83 0.07 10.84 -5.70
N GLU A 84 -0.14 12.00 -6.34
CA GLU A 84 0.90 13.02 -6.45
C GLU A 84 1.26 13.62 -5.08
N ASP A 85 0.26 13.92 -4.25
CA ASP A 85 0.47 14.41 -2.88
C ASP A 85 1.30 13.43 -2.03
N LEU A 86 1.00 12.12 -2.12
CA LEU A 86 1.72 11.06 -1.41
C LEU A 86 3.15 10.86 -1.93
N LYS A 87 3.35 11.02 -3.25
CA LYS A 87 4.63 10.81 -3.93
C LYS A 87 5.61 11.96 -3.68
N VAL A 88 5.13 13.20 -3.75
CA VAL A 88 5.93 14.40 -3.42
C VAL A 88 6.11 14.52 -1.90
N GLY A 89 5.18 13.98 -1.12
CA GLY A 89 5.20 14.08 0.34
C GLY A 89 4.88 15.51 0.78
N VAL A 90 3.75 16.06 0.32
CA VAL A 90 3.37 17.47 0.53
C VAL A 90 3.36 17.87 2.01
N LEU A 91 3.03 16.94 2.92
CA LEU A 91 3.12 17.11 4.38
C LEU A 91 4.26 16.33 5.04
N GLY A 92 5.20 15.80 4.26
CA GLY A 92 6.38 15.06 4.70
C GLY A 92 6.46 13.63 4.16
N GLU A 93 7.63 13.03 4.35
CA GLU A 93 7.89 11.64 3.96
C GLU A 93 7.63 10.70 5.14
N HIS A 94 6.70 9.75 4.95
CA HIS A 94 6.47 8.68 5.89
C HIS A 94 6.16 7.38 5.16
N ALA A 95 6.55 6.23 5.72
CA ALA A 95 6.35 4.93 5.10
C ALA A 95 4.88 4.60 4.79
N SER A 96 3.92 5.23 5.49
CA SER A 96 2.50 5.08 5.19
C SER A 96 2.08 5.76 3.88
N ASN A 97 2.87 6.70 3.35
CA ASN A 97 2.60 7.30 2.04
C ASN A 97 2.60 6.26 0.92
N LEU A 98 3.36 5.18 1.08
CA LEU A 98 3.38 4.06 0.14
C LEU A 98 2.07 3.27 0.12
N GLY A 99 1.23 3.36 1.17
CA GLY A 99 -0.01 2.60 1.26
C GLY A 99 -0.96 2.89 0.11
N GLY A 100 -1.28 4.16 -0.12
CA GLY A 100 -2.13 4.59 -1.23
C GLY A 100 -1.50 4.32 -2.60
N LEU A 101 -0.19 4.59 -2.73
CA LEU A 101 0.54 4.33 -3.98
C LEU A 101 0.46 2.86 -4.40
N ILE A 102 0.73 1.94 -3.47
CA ILE A 102 0.73 0.50 -3.73
C ILE A 102 -0.69 0.00 -3.98
N ALA A 103 -1.68 0.48 -3.22
CA ALA A 103 -3.07 0.09 -3.42
C ALA A 103 -3.56 0.46 -4.83
N LYS A 104 -3.24 1.67 -5.30
CA LYS A 104 -3.60 2.14 -6.64
C LYS A 104 -2.95 1.32 -7.73
N GLU A 105 -1.65 1.09 -7.64
CA GLU A 105 -0.91 0.33 -8.64
C GLU A 105 -1.40 -1.12 -8.77
N ILE A 106 -1.62 -1.80 -7.65
CA ILE A 106 -2.16 -3.17 -7.68
C ILE A 106 -3.59 -3.14 -8.25
N GLY A 107 -4.43 -2.22 -7.79
CA GLY A 107 -5.81 -2.10 -8.27
C GLY A 107 -5.89 -1.86 -9.78
N ASP A 108 -5.11 -0.91 -10.29
CA ASP A 108 -5.04 -0.58 -11.71
C ASP A 108 -4.53 -1.75 -12.56
N SER A 109 -3.57 -2.53 -12.05
CA SER A 109 -2.97 -3.65 -12.78
C SER A 109 -3.97 -4.76 -13.12
N VAL A 110 -5.07 -4.86 -12.36
CA VAL A 110 -6.13 -5.86 -12.54
C VAL A 110 -7.52 -5.25 -12.75
N GLY A 111 -7.64 -3.92 -12.78
CA GLY A 111 -8.88 -3.21 -13.07
C GLY A 111 -9.89 -3.19 -11.92
N ILE A 112 -9.43 -3.20 -10.66
CA ILE A 112 -10.28 -3.19 -9.46
C ILE A 112 -10.10 -1.88 -8.66
N PRO A 113 -11.10 -1.45 -7.88
CA PRO A 113 -10.99 -0.23 -7.11
C PRO A 113 -9.91 -0.31 -6.02
N SER A 114 -9.32 0.84 -5.74
CA SER A 114 -8.36 1.02 -4.66
C SER A 114 -8.80 2.14 -3.72
N TYR A 115 -8.51 1.96 -2.43
CA TYR A 115 -8.93 2.88 -1.39
C TYR A 115 -7.81 3.16 -0.39
N ILE A 116 -7.94 4.30 0.29
CA ILE A 116 -7.27 4.56 1.56
C ILE A 116 -8.30 4.67 2.68
N VAL A 117 -7.91 4.26 3.89
CA VAL A 117 -8.75 4.36 5.09
C VAL A 117 -8.00 5.13 6.18
N ASP A 118 -8.75 5.98 6.87
CA ASP A 118 -8.30 6.84 7.98
C ASP A 118 -7.00 7.63 7.70
N PRO A 119 -7.00 8.48 6.64
CA PRO A 119 -5.91 9.42 6.35
C PRO A 119 -5.78 10.58 7.34
#